data_AF-A0A2T1CF54-F1
#
_entry.id   AF-A0A2T1CF54-F1
#
_cell.length_a   1.000
_cell.length_b   1.000
_cell.length_c   1.000
_cell.angle_alpha   90.00
_cell.angle_beta   90.00
_cell.angle_gamma   90.00
#
_symmetry.space_group_name_H-M   'P 1'
#
loop_
_entity.id
_entity.type
_entity.pdbx_description
1 polymer ?
#
loop_
_entity_poly.entity_id
_entity_poly.type
_entity_poly.pdbx_seq_one_letter_code
_entity_poly.pdbx_strand_id
1 'polypeptide(L)' 'ICGIHPFYRPRSHPDQFDVNVRCLDSDGISQFNILPFDGVNWEQNVHLLGD' A
#
# COMPACT_ATOMS: atom_id res chain seq x y z
N ILE A 1 14.73 9.24 -16.73
CA ILE A 1 13.96 9.05 -15.46
C ILE A 1 12.65 8.34 -15.82
N CYS A 2 12.20 7.35 -15.04
CA CYS A 2 11.09 6.45 -15.42
C CYS A 2 9.70 6.81 -14.84
N GLY A 3 9.59 7.73 -13.87
CA GLY A 3 8.30 8.20 -13.34
C GLY A 3 7.60 7.25 -12.35
N ILE A 4 8.26 6.19 -11.89
CA ILE A 4 7.74 5.29 -10.85
C ILE A 4 7.72 6.00 -9.50
N HIS A 5 6.63 5.79 -8.75
CA HIS A 5 6.46 6.26 -7.38
C HIS A 5 6.71 5.08 -6.43
N PRO A 6 7.90 4.96 -5.83
CA PRO A 6 8.23 3.83 -4.96
C PRO A 6 7.48 3.88 -3.63
N PHE A 7 7.19 5.08 -3.12
CA PHE A 7 6.40 5.30 -1.93
C PHE A 7 5.79 6.71 -1.93
N TYR A 8 4.75 6.91 -1.11
CA TYR A 8 4.19 8.23 -0.85
C TYR A 8 3.54 8.28 0.55
N ARG A 9 3.24 9.49 1.03
CA ARG A 9 2.49 9.71 2.26
C ARG A 9 1.00 9.86 1.91
N PRO A 10 0.14 8.90 2.27
CA PRO A 10 -1.26 8.95 1.90
C PRO A 10 -2.01 10.05 2.65
N ARG A 11 -3.05 10.59 2.03
CA ARG A 11 -3.91 11.62 2.65
C ARG A 11 -4.77 11.05 3.79
N SER A 12 -5.15 9.78 3.72
CA SER A 12 -5.96 9.09 4.74
C SER A 12 -5.18 8.81 6.03
N HIS A 13 -3.88 8.53 5.91
CA HIS A 13 -2.97 8.29 7.03
C HIS A 13 -1.72 9.17 6.90
N PRO A 14 -1.81 10.47 7.26
CA PRO A 14 -0.72 11.43 7.05
C PRO A 14 0.58 11.10 7.78
N ASP A 15 0.54 10.21 8.76
CA ASP A 15 1.72 9.78 9.53
C ASP A 15 2.29 8.45 9.03
N GLN A 16 1.68 7.82 8.03
CA GLN A 16 2.10 6.54 7.47
C GLN A 16 2.68 6.70 6.05
N PHE A 17 3.13 5.58 5.49
CA PHE A 17 3.63 5.50 4.11
C PHE A 17 2.98 4.34 3.37
N ASP A 18 2.53 4.62 2.14
CA ASP A 18 2.17 3.61 1.17
C ASP A 18 3.42 3.27 0.34
N VAL A 19 3.75 1.99 0.24
CA VAL A 19 4.93 1.49 -0.48
C VAL A 19 4.50 0.61 -1.64
N ASN A 20 5.05 0.87 -2.82
CA ASN A 20 4.89 -0.04 -3.94
C ASN A 20 5.80 -1.27 -3.73
N VAL A 21 5.22 -2.40 -3.33
CA VAL A 21 5.95 -3.64 -3.05
C VAL A 21 6.80 -4.15 -4.23
N ARG A 22 6.49 -3.74 -5.47
CA ARG A 22 7.28 -4.09 -6.66
C ARG A 22 8.60 -3.32 -6.77
N CYS A 23 8.78 -2.29 -5.94
CA CYS A 23 10.00 -1.48 -5.88
C CYS A 23 10.92 -1.91 -4.74
N LEU A 24 10.58 -2.95 -3.98
CA LEU A 24 11.45 -3.52 -2.98
C LEU A 24 12.56 -4.32 -3.65
N ASP A 25 13.78 -4.19 -3.13
CA ASP A 25 14.92 -4.97 -3.59
C ASP A 25 14.75 -6.46 -3.25
N SER A 26 15.56 -7.30 -3.90
CA SER A 26 15.49 -8.76 -3.78
C SER A 26 14.10 -9.29 -4.17
N ASP A 27 13.74 -10.51 -3.77
CA ASP A 27 12.39 -11.04 -3.93
C ASP A 27 11.44 -10.52 -2.82
N GLY A 28 11.44 -9.20 -2.60
CA GLY A 28 10.70 -8.58 -1.49
C GLY A 28 9.21 -8.91 -1.51
N ILE A 29 8.62 -9.06 -2.69
CA ILE A 29 7.21 -9.37 -2.86
C ILE A 29 6.79 -10.73 -2.28
N SER A 30 7.68 -11.74 -2.29
CA SER A 30 7.34 -13.09 -1.81
C SER A 30 7.20 -13.16 -0.29
N GLN A 31 7.62 -12.12 0.43
CA GLN A 31 7.49 -12.00 1.88
C GLN A 31 6.09 -11.57 2.33
N PHE A 32 5.21 -11.17 1.39
CA PHE A 32 3.89 -10.63 1.69
C PHE A 32 2.77 -11.55 1.20
N ASN A 33 1.70 -11.65 2.00
CA ASN A 33 0.44 -12.23 1.55
C ASN A 33 -0.44 -11.14 0.91
N ILE A 34 -0.88 -11.36 -0.33
CA ILE A 34 -1.73 -10.38 -1.04
C ILE A 34 -3.19 -10.66 -0.69
N LEU A 35 -3.81 -9.71 0.01
CA LEU A 35 -5.22 -9.74 0.35
C LEU A 35 -5.99 -8.76 -0.54
N PRO A 36 -7.07 -9.18 -1.22
CA PRO A 36 -7.95 -8.27 -1.92
C PRO A 36 -8.58 -7.25 -0.96
N PHE A 37 -8.68 -6.00 -1.39
CA PHE A 37 -9.31 -4.93 -0.63
C PHE A 37 -10.20 -4.09 -1.55
N ASP A 38 -11.43 -3.79 -1.11
CA ASP A 38 -12.34 -2.92 -1.83
C ASP A 38 -12.10 -1.45 -1.46
N GLY A 39 -11.24 -0.80 -2.24
CA GLY A 39 -10.97 0.63 -2.11
C GLY A 39 -12.06 1.54 -2.69
N VAL A 40 -13.03 1.00 -3.44
CA VAL A 40 -14.13 1.81 -4.01
C VAL A 40 -15.12 2.17 -2.89
N ASN A 41 -15.43 1.21 -2.01
CA ASN A 41 -16.29 1.41 -0.85
C ASN A 41 -15.47 1.69 0.42
N TRP A 42 -14.63 2.74 0.39
CA TRP A 42 -13.63 3.05 1.43
C TRP A 42 -14.20 3.09 2.84
N GLU A 43 -15.25 3.88 3.10
CA GLU A 43 -15.82 4.09 4.44
C GLU A 43 -16.34 2.79 5.06
N GLN A 44 -16.75 1.84 4.22
CA GLN A 44 -17.24 0.53 4.67
C GLN A 44 -16.10 -0.44 4.96
N ASN A 45 -14.95 -0.29 4.31
CA ASN A 45 -13.87 -1.29 4.32
C ASN A 45 -12.63 -0.87 5.11
N VAL A 46 -12.42 0.43 5.37
CA VAL A 46 -11.18 0.94 5.99
C VAL A 46 -10.84 0.25 7.32
N HIS A 47 -11.85 -0.15 8.11
CA HIS A 47 -11.67 -0.87 9.37
C HIS A 47 -11.02 -2.27 9.25
N LEU A 48 -10.93 -2.82 8.03
CA LEU A 48 -10.24 -4.08 7.73
C LEU A 48 -8.71 -3.88 7.61
N LEU A 49 -8.27 -2.65 7.37
CA LEU A 49 -6.87 -2.27 7.46
C LEU A 49 -6.60 -2.06 8.96
N GLY A 50 -5.81 -2.94 9.57
CA GLY A 50 -5.49 -2.85 11.00
C GLY A 50 -4.81 -1.53 11.37
N ASP A 51 -4.76 -1.24 12.67
CA ASP A 51 -4.07 -0.05 13.22
C ASP A 51 -2.56 -0.03 12.92
#